data_AF-A0A7K3GK65-F1
#
_entry.id   AF-A0A7K3GK65-F1
#
_cell.length_a   1.000
_cell.length_b   1.000
_cell.length_c   1.000
_cell.angle_alpha   90.00
_cell.angle_beta   90.00
_cell.angle_gamma   90.00
#
_symmetry.space_group_name_H-M   'P 1'
#
loop_
_entity.id
_entity.type
_entity.pdbx_description
1 polymer ?
#
loop_
_entity_poly.entity_id
_entity_poly.type
_entity_poly.pdbx_seq_one_letter_code
_entity_poly.pdbx_strand_id
1 'polypeptide(L)'
;DVALVRTADPGRAAVARAELRASAAAYGRDPDDLRVLAALDIDLGSGEYAAAPGHGGGGPRPTPRGPLYRGGPVDLAELIAAWHRDGTVDGFHLRPVEPGRDLERLVNGTVSLLRHRGLFRTFYPGGTLREHLGLARPANQYAVARGAS
;
A
#
# COMPACT_ATOMS: atom_id res chain seq x y z
N ASP A 1 -2.07 13.69 3.37
CA ASP A 1 -2.20 13.19 1.99
C ASP A 1 -1.83 11.73 1.92
N VAL A 2 -0.65 11.33 2.40
CA VAL A 2 -0.29 9.92 2.54
C VAL A 2 0.22 9.65 3.96
N ALA A 3 -0.24 8.55 4.57
CA ALA A 3 0.25 8.02 5.84
C ALA A 3 0.77 6.59 5.64
N LEU A 4 1.89 6.26 6.28
CA LEU A 4 2.47 4.92 6.26
C LEU A 4 2.21 4.23 7.60
N VAL A 5 1.59 3.05 7.56
CA VAL A 5 1.36 2.23 8.75
C VAL A 5 2.33 1.04 8.72
N ARG A 6 3.15 0.92 9.76
CA ARG A 6 4.19 -0.10 9.91
C ARG A 6 3.73 -1.21 10.85
N THR A 7 2.74 -1.98 10.43
CA THR A 7 2.23 -3.13 11.19
C THR A 7 2.19 -4.37 10.31
N ALA A 8 2.44 -5.52 10.95
CA ALA A 8 2.27 -6.83 10.33
C ALA A 8 0.83 -7.34 10.45
N ASP A 9 0.05 -6.75 11.37
CA ASP A 9 -1.29 -7.17 11.72
C ASP A 9 -2.34 -6.34 10.93
N PRO A 10 -3.22 -6.99 10.13
CA PRO A 10 -4.24 -6.29 9.35
C PRO A 10 -5.29 -5.60 10.22
N GLY A 11 -5.67 -6.18 11.37
CA GLY A 11 -6.61 -5.56 12.29
C GLY A 11 -6.07 -4.24 12.84
N ARG A 12 -4.80 -4.21 13.25
CA ARG A 12 -4.13 -2.96 13.66
C ARG A 12 -4.02 -1.96 12.52
N ALA A 13 -3.80 -2.42 11.28
CA ALA A 13 -3.77 -1.52 10.12
C ALA A 13 -5.14 -0.88 9.87
N ALA A 14 -6.23 -1.66 9.95
CA ALA A 14 -7.59 -1.17 9.80
C ALA A 14 -7.96 -0.15 10.88
N VAL A 15 -7.62 -0.43 12.15
CA VAL A 15 -7.83 0.51 13.26
C VAL A 15 -7.07 1.82 13.02
N ALA A 16 -5.78 1.74 12.70
CA ALA A 16 -4.97 2.93 12.43
C ALA A 16 -5.54 3.75 11.24
N ARG A 17 -6.02 3.08 10.18
CA ARG A 17 -6.68 3.75 9.05
C ARG A 17 -7.95 4.48 9.49
N ALA A 18 -8.79 3.85 10.30
CA ALA A 18 -10.02 4.45 10.80
C ALA A 18 -9.73 5.67 11.69
N GLU A 19 -8.76 5.57 12.59
CA GLU A 19 -8.34 6.68 13.47
C GLU A 19 -7.79 7.87 12.69
N LEU A 20 -6.93 7.60 11.69
CA LEU A 20 -6.37 8.64 10.83
C LEU A 20 -7.46 9.37 10.02
N ARG A 21 -8.43 8.63 9.49
CA ARG A 21 -9.57 9.20 8.75
C ARG A 21 -10.50 10.02 9.65
N ALA A 22 -10.78 9.52 10.85
CA ALA A 22 -11.56 10.25 11.85
C ALA A 22 -10.85 11.55 12.29
N SER A 23 -9.53 11.49 12.47
CA SER A 23 -8.73 12.68 12.76
C SER A 23 -8.77 13.69 11.61
N ALA A 24 -8.62 13.25 10.36
CA ALA A 24 -8.72 14.12 9.19
C ALA A 24 -10.08 14.85 9.13
N ALA A 25 -11.18 14.12 9.36
CA ALA A 25 -12.53 14.70 9.42
C ALA A 25 -12.65 15.74 10.55
N ALA A 26 -12.11 15.45 11.73
CA ALA A 26 -12.16 16.36 12.88
C ALA A 26 -11.42 17.69 12.62
N TYR A 27 -10.42 17.69 11.73
CA TYR A 27 -9.72 18.90 11.27
C TYR A 27 -10.34 19.51 9.99
N GLY A 28 -11.55 19.11 9.60
CA GLY A 28 -12.27 19.69 8.45
C GLY A 28 -11.73 19.26 7.09
N ARG A 29 -10.93 18.19 7.02
CA ARG A 29 -10.45 17.62 5.75
C ARG A 29 -11.38 16.51 5.27
N ASP A 30 -11.46 16.34 3.96
CA ASP A 30 -12.04 15.12 3.37
C ASP A 30 -11.18 13.90 3.78
N PRO A 31 -11.75 12.89 4.47
CA PRO A 31 -11.03 11.68 4.85
C PRO A 31 -10.53 10.85 3.65
N ASP A 32 -11.16 10.97 2.49
CA ASP A 32 -10.78 10.22 1.29
C ASP A 32 -9.59 10.84 0.54
N ASP A 33 -9.23 12.09 0.87
CA ASP A 33 -7.97 12.74 0.47
C ASP A 33 -6.75 12.25 1.27
N LEU A 34 -6.95 11.35 2.24
CA LEU A 34 -5.89 10.66 2.97
C LEU A 34 -5.74 9.21 2.50
N ARG A 35 -4.61 8.91 1.89
CA ARG A 35 -4.20 7.54 1.55
C ARG A 35 -3.41 6.93 2.70
N VAL A 36 -3.85 5.78 3.20
CA VAL A 36 -3.17 5.00 4.24
C VAL A 36 -2.55 3.77 3.59
N LEU A 37 -1.22 3.68 3.60
CA LEU A 37 -0.47 2.59 2.98
C LEU A 37 0.18 1.69 4.03
N ALA A 38 0.04 0.37 3.88
CA ALA A 38 0.82 -0.58 4.67
C ALA A 38 2.27 -0.61 4.18
N ALA A 39 3.22 -0.29 5.07
CA ALA A 39 4.64 -0.28 4.74
C ALA A 39 5.30 -1.59 5.17
N LEU A 40 5.74 -2.41 4.20
CA LEU A 40 6.30 -3.75 4.42
C LEU A 40 7.69 -3.87 3.81
N ASP A 41 8.61 -4.54 4.50
CA ASP A 41 9.78 -5.14 3.85
C ASP A 41 9.33 -6.44 3.16
N ILE A 42 9.91 -6.76 2.00
CA ILE A 42 9.61 -7.99 1.26
C ILE A 42 10.91 -8.76 0.95
N ASP A 43 10.88 -10.06 1.17
CA ASP A 43 11.93 -11.00 0.77
C ASP A 43 11.29 -12.09 -0.08
N LEU A 44 11.50 -12.02 -1.39
CA LEU A 44 10.93 -12.93 -2.39
C LEU A 44 11.93 -14.00 -2.85
N GLY A 45 13.01 -14.20 -2.07
CA GLY A 45 14.16 -15.02 -2.47
C GLY A 45 14.15 -16.49 -2.09
N SER A 46 13.41 -16.87 -1.07
CA SER A 46 13.20 -18.29 -0.75
C SER A 46 12.30 -18.88 -1.83
N GLY A 47 12.79 -19.92 -2.52
CA GLY A 47 12.28 -20.44 -3.80
C GLY A 47 10.80 -20.83 -3.85
N GLU A 48 10.45 -21.56 -4.91
CA GLU A 48 9.13 -22.13 -5.24
C GLU A 48 8.58 -23.11 -4.18
N TYR A 49 8.74 -22.82 -2.88
CA TYR A 49 7.92 -23.38 -1.82
C TYR A 49 6.56 -22.69 -1.89
N ALA A 50 5.82 -23.02 -2.93
CA ALA A 50 4.37 -22.92 -2.91
C ALA A 50 3.88 -23.61 -1.63
N ALA A 51 3.12 -22.88 -0.82
CA ALA A 51 2.15 -23.44 0.12
C ALA A 51 2.67 -24.46 1.15
N ALA A 52 3.70 -24.12 1.93
CA ALA A 52 3.89 -24.75 3.25
C ALA A 52 3.34 -23.78 4.33
N PRO A 53 2.42 -24.24 5.22
CA PRO A 53 1.98 -23.42 6.36
C PRO A 53 3.19 -22.87 7.13
N GLY A 54 3.31 -21.55 7.23
CA GLY A 54 4.45 -20.88 7.87
C GLY A 54 5.52 -20.32 6.92
N HIS A 55 5.41 -20.53 5.60
CA HIS A 55 6.18 -19.83 4.57
C HIS A 55 5.17 -19.27 3.54
N GLY A 56 5.00 -17.94 3.49
CA GLY A 56 3.99 -17.28 2.63
C GLY A 56 2.54 -17.25 3.15
N GLY A 57 2.12 -18.19 4.01
CA GLY A 57 0.71 -18.32 4.48
C GLY A 57 0.34 -17.64 5.81
N GLY A 58 1.27 -16.98 6.50
CA GLY A 58 1.04 -16.35 7.81
C GLY A 58 0.96 -14.82 7.80
N GLY A 59 1.03 -14.21 6.62
CA GLY A 59 1.17 -12.76 6.48
C GLY A 59 2.56 -12.24 6.91
N PRO A 60 2.72 -10.91 6.94
CA PRO A 60 3.95 -10.28 7.41
C PRO A 60 4.23 -10.63 8.87
N ARG A 61 5.50 -10.62 9.27
CA ARG A 61 5.93 -10.79 10.67
C ARG A 61 6.57 -9.51 11.20
N PRO A 62 6.37 -9.15 12.48
CA PRO A 62 7.07 -8.02 13.07
C PRO A 62 8.57 -8.33 13.17
N THR A 63 9.41 -7.36 12.78
CA THR A 63 10.87 -7.41 12.98
C THR A 63 11.35 -6.07 13.52
N PRO A 64 12.58 -5.98 14.08
CA PRO A 64 13.15 -4.72 14.53
C PRO A 64 13.22 -3.63 13.45
N ARG A 65 13.29 -3.99 12.16
CA ARG A 65 13.34 -3.04 11.03
C ARG A 65 11.95 -2.61 10.53
N GLY A 66 10.91 -3.34 10.94
CA GLY A 66 9.55 -3.19 10.47
C GLY A 66 8.89 -4.53 10.14
N PRO A 67 7.62 -4.54 9.72
CA PRO A 67 6.94 -5.75 9.27
C PRO A 67 7.60 -6.30 8.00
N LEU A 68 7.93 -7.58 8.01
CA LEU A 68 8.60 -8.30 6.92
C LEU A 68 7.69 -9.39 6.38
N TYR A 69 7.42 -9.35 5.08
CA TYR A 69 6.84 -10.46 4.34
C TYR A 69 7.95 -11.31 3.73
N ARG A 70 7.93 -12.62 3.98
CA ARG A 70 8.81 -13.60 3.31
C ARG A 70 7.95 -14.69 2.68
N GLY A 71 8.05 -14.85 1.37
CA GLY A 71 7.21 -15.78 0.63
C GLY A 71 7.33 -15.60 -0.88
N GLY A 72 6.47 -16.29 -1.63
CA GLY A 72 6.44 -16.20 -3.08
C GLY A 72 5.77 -14.92 -3.60
N PRO A 73 6.05 -14.51 -4.86
CA PRO A 73 5.39 -13.37 -5.47
C PRO A 73 3.88 -13.58 -5.68
N VAL A 74 3.45 -14.84 -5.88
CA VAL A 74 2.03 -15.22 -6.01
C VAL A 74 1.31 -15.01 -4.68
N ASP A 75 1.87 -15.54 -3.59
CA ASP A 75 1.30 -15.41 -2.24
C ASP A 75 1.26 -13.94 -1.78
N LEU A 76 2.25 -13.13 -2.16
CA LEU A 76 2.20 -11.68 -1.90
C LEU A 76 1.02 -11.01 -2.63
N ALA A 77 0.70 -11.45 -3.86
CA ALA A 77 -0.47 -10.94 -4.58
C ALA A 77 -1.77 -11.34 -3.89
N GLU A 78 -1.87 -12.57 -3.36
CA GLU A 78 -3.01 -13.01 -2.55
C GLU A 78 -3.17 -12.19 -1.27
N LEU A 79 -2.06 -11.92 -0.57
CA LEU A 79 -2.05 -11.06 0.63
C LEU A 79 -2.61 -9.67 0.32
N ILE A 80 -2.10 -9.04 -0.75
CA ILE A 80 -2.53 -7.71 -1.18
C ILE A 80 -4.01 -7.72 -1.56
N ALA A 81 -4.46 -8.74 -2.29
CA ALA A 81 -5.86 -8.88 -2.69
C ALA A 81 -6.81 -9.09 -1.50
N ALA A 82 -6.38 -9.84 -0.48
CA ALA A 82 -7.15 -10.04 0.75
C ALA A 82 -7.33 -8.72 1.51
N TRP A 83 -6.24 -8.00 1.77
CA TRP A 83 -6.29 -6.71 2.50
C TRP A 83 -7.08 -5.64 1.73
N HIS A 84 -7.00 -5.66 0.40
CA HIS A 84 -7.82 -4.79 -0.44
C HIS A 84 -9.32 -5.11 -0.31
N ARG A 85 -9.69 -6.40 -0.37
CA ARG A 85 -11.09 -6.84 -0.24
C ARG A 85 -11.69 -6.45 1.10
N ASP A 86 -10.88 -6.52 2.16
CA ASP A 86 -11.29 -6.18 3.53
C ASP A 86 -11.23 -4.67 3.80
N GLY A 87 -10.81 -3.85 2.82
CA GLY A 87 -10.67 -2.39 2.99
C GLY A 87 -9.66 -1.99 4.07
N THR A 88 -8.68 -2.86 4.36
CA THR A 88 -7.72 -2.69 5.46
C THR A 88 -6.83 -1.46 5.27
N VAL A 89 -6.36 -1.25 4.03
CA VAL A 89 -5.49 -0.13 3.63
C VAL A 89 -5.81 0.30 2.20
N ASP A 90 -5.43 1.53 1.83
CA ASP A 90 -5.62 2.07 0.48
C ASP A 90 -4.52 1.61 -0.50
N GLY A 91 -3.46 0.99 0.02
CA GLY A 91 -2.38 0.43 -0.79
C GLY A 91 -1.18 -0.01 0.04
N PHE A 92 -0.06 -0.25 -0.66
CA PHE A 92 1.15 -0.81 -0.07
C PHE A 92 2.38 0.00 -0.45
N HIS A 93 3.28 0.15 0.50
CA HIS A 93 4.64 0.65 0.30
C HIS A 93 5.61 -0.50 0.57
N LEU A 94 6.04 -1.16 -0.50
CA LEU A 94 6.87 -2.36 -0.44
C LEU A 94 8.35 -2.00 -0.57
N ARG A 95 9.19 -2.54 0.33
CA ARG A 95 10.64 -2.34 0.34
C ARG A 95 11.35 -3.69 0.15
N PRO A 96 11.91 -3.94 -1.04
CA PRO A 96 12.70 -5.15 -1.29
C PRO A 96 13.91 -5.26 -0.34
N VAL A 97 14.12 -6.43 0.26
CA VAL A 97 15.31 -6.71 1.09
C VAL A 97 16.53 -6.91 0.21
N GLU A 98 16.37 -7.59 -0.93
CA GLU A 98 17.38 -7.76 -1.97
C GLU A 98 16.85 -7.23 -3.32
N PRO A 99 17.02 -5.93 -3.60
CA PRO A 99 16.42 -5.29 -4.77
C PRO A 99 16.74 -5.97 -6.11
N GLY A 100 17.96 -6.50 -6.28
CA GLY A 100 18.38 -7.13 -7.53
C GLY A 100 17.54 -8.36 -7.90
N ARG A 101 17.08 -9.10 -6.90
CA ARG A 101 16.28 -10.33 -7.07
C ARG A 101 14.79 -10.08 -6.87
N ASP A 102 14.44 -9.37 -5.81
CA ASP A 102 13.06 -9.24 -5.35
C ASP A 102 12.25 -8.32 -6.28
N LEU A 103 12.87 -7.30 -6.89
CA LEU A 103 12.16 -6.40 -7.79
C LEU A 103 11.70 -7.10 -9.06
N GLU A 104 12.55 -7.95 -9.65
CA GLU A 104 12.18 -8.74 -10.83
C GLU A 104 11.01 -9.68 -10.53
N ARG A 105 11.07 -10.39 -9.40
CA ARG A 105 10.00 -11.29 -8.94
C ARG A 105 8.70 -10.54 -8.62
N LEU A 106 8.80 -9.36 -8.02
CA LEU A 106 7.65 -8.50 -7.74
C LEU A 106 6.97 -8.07 -9.05
N VAL A 107 7.73 -7.58 -10.02
CA VAL A 107 7.18 -7.08 -11.29
C VAL A 107 6.61 -8.21 -12.13
N ASN A 108 7.37 -9.29 -12.33
CA ASN A 108 6.99 -10.38 -13.22
C ASN A 108 5.96 -11.34 -12.59
N GLY A 109 5.91 -11.42 -11.25
CA GLY A 109 4.96 -12.25 -10.52
C GLY A 109 3.81 -11.44 -9.93
N THR A 110 4.07 -10.73 -8.82
CA THR A 110 3.02 -10.07 -8.03
C THR A 110 2.25 -9.02 -8.82
N VAL A 111 2.94 -8.07 -9.47
CA VAL A 111 2.31 -6.99 -10.24
C VAL A 111 1.55 -7.54 -11.44
N SER A 112 2.11 -8.54 -12.12
CA SER A 112 1.45 -9.22 -13.24
C SER A 112 0.09 -9.81 -12.82
N LEU A 113 0.06 -10.55 -11.70
CA LEU A 113 -1.17 -11.13 -11.16
C LEU A 113 -2.17 -10.06 -10.70
N LEU A 114 -1.72 -9.01 -10.01
CA LEU A 114 -2.59 -7.94 -9.57
C LEU A 114 -3.22 -7.18 -10.76
N ARG A 115 -2.48 -6.98 -11.85
CA ARG A 115 -3.03 -6.42 -13.10
C ARG A 115 -4.08 -7.32 -13.72
N HIS A 116 -3.81 -8.62 -13.81
CA HIS A 116 -4.78 -9.59 -14.35
C HIS A 116 -6.10 -9.58 -13.56
N ARG A 117 -6.03 -9.33 -12.24
CA ARG A 117 -7.18 -9.23 -11.34
C ARG A 117 -7.82 -7.84 -11.29
N GLY A 118 -7.33 -6.87 -12.06
CA GLY A 118 -7.82 -5.48 -12.02
C GLY A 118 -7.51 -4.74 -10.72
N LEU A 119 -6.63 -5.27 -9.87
CA LEU A 119 -6.22 -4.67 -8.59
C LEU A 119 -5.00 -3.74 -8.73
N PHE A 120 -4.39 -3.70 -9.91
CA PHE A 120 -3.29 -2.79 -10.21
C PHE A 120 -3.48 -2.15 -11.57
N ARG A 121 -3.17 -0.85 -11.62
CA ARG A 121 -3.33 -0.04 -12.83
C ARG A 121 -2.47 -0.56 -13.99
N THR A 122 -3.02 -0.48 -15.20
CA THR A 122 -2.35 -0.81 -16.46
C THR A 122 -1.77 0.44 -17.13
N PHE A 123 -2.28 1.62 -16.81
CA PHE A 123 -1.80 2.92 -17.27
C PHE A 123 -1.70 3.92 -16.11
N TYR A 124 -0.95 4.99 -16.32
CA TYR A 124 -0.76 6.06 -15.34
C TYR A 124 -1.46 7.34 -15.83
N PRO A 125 -2.63 7.71 -15.27
CA PRO A 125 -3.28 8.97 -15.61
C PRO A 125 -2.50 10.15 -15.02
N GLY A 126 -2.28 11.20 -15.83
CA GLY A 126 -1.62 12.42 -15.39
C GLY A 126 -0.09 12.36 -15.34
N GLY A 127 0.53 13.53 -15.16
CA GLY A 127 1.98 13.72 -15.15
C GLY A 127 2.59 13.90 -13.76
N THR A 128 1.77 13.91 -12.70
CA THR A 128 2.20 14.21 -11.33
C THR A 128 1.98 13.04 -10.38
N LEU A 129 2.82 12.95 -9.35
CA LEU A 129 2.68 11.94 -8.28
C LEU A 129 1.29 12.02 -7.63
N ARG A 130 0.71 13.21 -7.54
CA ARG A 130 -0.59 13.43 -6.92
C ARG A 130 -1.72 12.80 -7.73
N GLU A 131 -1.66 12.93 -9.06
CA GLU A 131 -2.59 12.26 -9.98
C GLU A 131 -2.42 10.73 -9.92
N HIS A 132 -1.18 10.23 -9.84
CA HIS A 132 -0.92 8.78 -9.72
C HIS A 132 -1.46 8.18 -8.42
N LEU A 133 -1.63 9.00 -7.38
CA LEU A 133 -2.19 8.62 -6.08
C LEU A 133 -3.70 8.93 -5.97
N GLY A 134 -4.32 9.50 -7.01
CA GLY A 134 -5.72 9.89 -7.01
C GLY A 134 -6.05 10.90 -5.91
N LEU A 135 -5.16 11.89 -5.71
CA LEU A 135 -5.28 12.93 -4.69
C LEU A 135 -5.71 14.25 -5.33
N ALA A 136 -6.68 14.96 -4.73
CA ALA A 136 -7.15 16.26 -5.24
C ALA A 136 -6.05 17.32 -5.11
N ARG A 137 -5.86 18.16 -6.14
CA ARG A 137 -4.88 19.26 -6.10
C ARG A 137 -5.32 20.30 -5.06
N PRO A 138 -4.47 20.67 -4.08
CA PRO A 138 -4.85 21.65 -3.09
C PRO A 138 -5.02 23.00 -3.77
N ALA A 139 -6.12 23.69 -3.43
CA ALA A 139 -6.33 25.06 -3.87
C ALA A 139 -5.21 25.96 -3.35
N ASN A 140 -4.70 26.85 -4.20
CA ASN A 140 -3.74 27.84 -3.76
C ASN A 140 -4.42 28.78 -2.75
N GLN A 141 -3.92 28.82 -1.51
CA GLN A 141 -4.44 29.67 -0.44
C GLN A 141 -4.46 31.16 -0.81
N TYR A 142 -3.61 31.60 -1.74
CA TYR A 142 -3.56 32.97 -2.24
C TYR A 142 -4.48 33.22 -3.45
N ALA A 143 -5.05 32.18 -4.08
CA ALA A 143 -6.02 32.35 -5.16
C ALA A 143 -7.37 32.85 -4.63
N VAL A 144 -7.74 32.47 -3.40
CA VAL A 144 -8.97 32.91 -2.74
C VAL A 144 -8.89 34.41 -2.37
N ALA A 145 -7.70 34.90 -2.02
CA ALA A 145 -7.48 36.30 -1.63
C ALA A 145 -7.56 37.31 -2.79
N ARG A 146 -7.41 36.87 -4.06
CA ARG A 146 -7.50 37.77 -5.24
C ARG A 146 -8.92 38.00 -5.75
N GLY A 147 -9.92 37.33 -5.20
CA GLY A 147 -11.33 37.50 -5.58
C GLY A 147 -12.11 38.48 -4.70
N ALA A 148 -11.47 39.06 -3.68
CA ALA A 148 -12.09 39.95 -2.69
C ALA A 148 -11.57 41.40 -2.76
N SER A 149 -11.16 41.86 -3.95
CA SER A 149 -10.71 43.23 -4.20
C SER A 149 -11.58 43.92 -5.23
#